data_AF-A0A1G1T273-F1
#
_entry.id   AF-A0A1G1T273-F1
#
_cell.length_a   1.000
_cell.length_b   1.000
_cell.length_c   1.000
_cell.angle_alpha   90.00
_cell.angle_beta   90.00
_cell.angle_gamma   90.00
#
_symmetry.space_group_name_H-M   'P 1'
#
loop_
_entity.id
_entity.type
_entity.pdbx_description
1 polymer ?
#
loop_
_entity_poly.entity_id
_entity_poly.type
_entity_poly.pdbx_seq_one_letter_code
_entity_poly.pdbx_strand_id
1 'polypeptide(L)'
;MRRLLPRVTRELGRSVSLSSLRRVVRRLGYGWKRLRRSLKARRDAVLFAFFQQELVLLHQAEARGELAVVYADECRFSRQAPVPYAWQRRGQPPAAVPAERGAGGYSVPGLWQAKAPDQPLLSYVLNGALTADLFAAVLDEFSQHLSRPTVLVLDNASVHRAACVQARQPEWATRGLRLQFLPAYCPELNKIELLWHRCKHYWLTPTDYETDATLLESLNMLLPKIGKEYTVTFA
;
A
#
# COMPACT_ATOMS: atom_id res chain seq x y z
N MET A 1 21.39 -23.22 4.15
CA MET A 1 22.45 -24.11 3.62
C MET A 1 23.27 -24.78 4.72
N ARG A 2 23.93 -24.07 5.64
CA ARG A 2 24.68 -24.73 6.75
C ARG A 2 23.80 -25.68 7.60
N ARG A 3 22.55 -25.29 7.86
CA ARG A 3 21.55 -26.14 8.55
C ARG A 3 21.05 -27.35 7.72
N LEU A 4 21.28 -27.37 6.40
CA LEU A 4 20.87 -28.49 5.53
C LEU A 4 21.94 -29.58 5.45
N LEU A 5 23.22 -29.23 5.63
CA LEU A 5 24.32 -30.18 5.55
C LEU A 5 24.15 -31.40 6.47
N PRO A 6 23.86 -31.25 7.77
CA PRO A 6 23.69 -32.41 8.66
C PRO A 6 22.50 -33.29 8.27
N ARG A 7 21.46 -32.69 7.67
CA ARG A 7 20.29 -33.45 7.19
C ARG A 7 20.62 -34.25 5.94
N VAL A 8 21.34 -33.66 4.99
CA VAL A 8 21.78 -34.36 3.78
C VAL A 8 22.68 -35.54 4.12
N THR A 9 23.62 -35.38 5.06
CA THR A 9 24.47 -36.48 5.52
C THR A 9 23.65 -37.60 6.18
N ARG A 10 22.65 -37.25 6.99
CA ARG A 10 21.78 -38.21 7.69
C ARG A 10 20.84 -38.95 6.75
N GLU A 11 20.17 -38.22 5.85
CA GLU A 11 19.12 -38.77 4.97
C GLU A 11 19.73 -39.49 3.75
N LEU A 12 20.86 -39.02 3.22
CA LEU A 12 21.49 -39.59 2.00
C LEU A 12 22.77 -40.38 2.28
N GLY A 13 23.22 -40.47 3.53
CA GLY A 13 24.47 -41.15 3.91
C GLY A 13 25.75 -40.53 3.33
N ARG A 14 25.66 -39.34 2.74
CA ARG A 14 26.77 -38.70 2.01
C ARG A 14 27.17 -37.38 2.65
N SER A 15 28.45 -37.30 3.01
CA SER A 15 29.05 -36.02 3.37
C SER A 15 29.30 -35.20 2.10
N VAL A 16 28.70 -34.02 2.02
CA VAL A 16 28.89 -33.07 0.91
C VAL A 16 29.40 -31.75 1.44
N SER A 17 30.28 -31.09 0.69
CA SER A 17 30.70 -29.73 1.04
C SER A 17 29.58 -28.72 0.78
N LEU A 18 29.63 -27.56 1.46
CA LEU A 18 28.74 -26.43 1.20
C LEU A 18 28.72 -26.00 -0.27
N SER A 19 29.88 -26.05 -0.91
CA SER A 19 30.07 -25.68 -2.32
C SER A 19 29.35 -26.67 -3.25
N SER A 20 29.48 -27.98 -2.99
CA SER A 20 28.77 -29.02 -3.74
C SER A 20 27.26 -28.90 -3.56
N LEU A 21 26.79 -28.72 -2.32
CA LEU A 21 25.36 -28.53 -2.04
C LEU A 21 24.81 -27.30 -2.77
N ARG A 22 25.55 -26.18 -2.78
CA ARG A 22 25.16 -24.95 -3.48
C ARG A 22 25.04 -25.15 -4.99
N ARG A 23 25.96 -25.93 -5.59
CA ARG A 23 25.91 -26.24 -7.02
C ARG A 23 24.72 -27.11 -7.39
N VAL A 24 24.43 -28.13 -6.57
CA VAL A 24 23.30 -29.05 -6.78
C VAL A 24 21.97 -28.30 -6.71
N VAL A 25 21.72 -27.51 -5.67
CA VAL A 25 20.43 -26.81 -5.57
C VAL A 25 20.23 -25.78 -6.69
N ARG A 26 21.31 -25.14 -7.18
CA ARG A 26 21.21 -24.27 -8.37
C ARG A 26 20.85 -25.04 -9.63
N ARG A 27 21.43 -26.23 -9.85
CA ARG A 27 21.08 -27.11 -10.98
C ARG A 27 19.63 -27.60 -10.91
N LEU A 28 19.10 -27.79 -9.70
CA LEU A 28 17.70 -28.13 -9.46
C LEU A 28 16.74 -26.92 -9.57
N GLY A 29 17.22 -25.75 -10.01
CA GLY A 29 16.40 -24.56 -10.22
C GLY A 29 16.18 -23.69 -8.98
N TYR A 30 16.79 -23.99 -7.83
CA TYR A 30 16.64 -23.17 -6.63
C TYR A 30 17.54 -21.93 -6.67
N GLY A 31 16.93 -20.76 -6.45
CA GLY A 31 17.62 -19.49 -6.26
C GLY A 31 17.73 -19.09 -4.78
N TRP A 32 18.80 -18.39 -4.41
CA TRP A 32 18.90 -17.77 -3.09
C TRP A 32 18.10 -16.47 -3.09
N LYS A 33 16.98 -16.45 -2.37
CA LYS A 33 16.10 -15.27 -2.24
C LYS A 33 15.87 -14.94 -0.76
N ARG A 34 15.61 -13.66 -0.47
CA ARG A 34 15.26 -13.20 0.88
C ARG A 34 13.89 -13.76 1.27
N LEU A 35 13.74 -14.29 2.48
CA LEU A 35 12.44 -14.64 3.04
C LEU A 35 11.63 -13.37 3.31
N ARG A 36 10.30 -13.44 3.12
CA ARG A 36 9.37 -12.33 3.44
C ARG A 36 8.40 -12.75 4.53
N ARG A 37 8.02 -11.80 5.39
CA ARG A 37 6.89 -11.97 6.31
C ARG A 37 5.60 -11.93 5.49
N SER A 38 4.61 -12.71 5.87
CA SER A 38 3.30 -12.71 5.20
C SER A 38 2.20 -13.06 6.20
N LEU A 39 1.10 -12.31 6.13
CA LEU A 39 -0.12 -12.59 6.91
C LEU A 39 -1.14 -13.41 6.09
N LYS A 40 -0.78 -13.86 4.88
CA LYS A 40 -1.69 -14.61 4.00
C LYS A 40 -2.21 -15.92 4.59
N ALA A 41 -1.49 -16.52 5.54
CA ALA A 41 -1.97 -17.71 6.23
C ALA A 41 -3.14 -17.42 7.21
N ARG A 42 -3.34 -16.15 7.59
CA ARG A 42 -4.42 -15.72 8.49
C ARG A 42 -5.66 -15.20 7.75
N ARG A 43 -5.62 -15.08 6.42
CA ARG A 43 -6.74 -14.57 5.64
C ARG A 43 -7.79 -15.66 5.44
N ASP A 44 -9.05 -15.26 5.39
CA ASP A 44 -10.13 -16.12 4.92
C ASP A 44 -10.06 -16.22 3.39
N ALA A 45 -9.81 -17.43 2.88
CA ALA A 45 -9.65 -17.66 1.44
C ALA A 45 -10.96 -17.52 0.66
N VAL A 46 -12.09 -17.87 1.27
CA VAL A 46 -13.42 -17.79 0.63
C VAL A 46 -13.82 -16.33 0.54
N LEU A 47 -13.70 -15.59 1.65
CA LEU A 47 -14.03 -14.17 1.67
C LEU A 47 -13.10 -13.36 0.75
N PHE A 48 -11.82 -13.71 0.69
CA PHE A 48 -10.89 -13.10 -0.25
C PHE A 48 -11.31 -13.30 -1.71
N ALA A 49 -11.66 -14.54 -2.10
CA ALA A 49 -12.10 -14.84 -3.46
C ALA A 49 -13.41 -14.13 -3.83
N PHE A 50 -14.36 -14.07 -2.89
CA PHE A 50 -15.60 -13.32 -3.06
C PHE A 50 -15.33 -11.83 -3.33
N PHE A 51 -14.54 -11.17 -2.48
CA PHE A 51 -14.23 -9.75 -2.65
C PHE A 51 -13.42 -9.45 -3.91
N GLN A 52 -12.58 -10.39 -4.37
CA GLN A 52 -11.93 -10.25 -5.67
C GLN A 52 -12.95 -10.17 -6.82
N GLN A 53 -13.98 -11.02 -6.81
CA GLN A 53 -15.04 -10.98 -7.81
C GLN A 53 -15.91 -9.73 -7.66
N GLU A 54 -16.26 -9.36 -6.43
CA GLU A 54 -17.04 -8.15 -6.13
C GLU A 54 -16.35 -6.88 -6.68
N LEU A 55 -15.04 -6.73 -6.44
CA LEU A 55 -14.27 -5.59 -6.96
C LEU A 55 -14.21 -5.58 -8.50
N VAL A 56 -14.18 -6.75 -9.14
CA VAL A 56 -14.26 -6.84 -10.61
C VAL A 56 -15.61 -6.31 -11.09
N LEU A 57 -16.72 -6.74 -10.48
CA LEU A 57 -18.06 -6.27 -10.84
C LEU A 57 -18.23 -4.77 -10.60
N LEU A 58 -17.72 -4.25 -9.48
CA LEU A 58 -17.72 -2.82 -9.18
C LEU A 58 -16.97 -2.01 -10.25
N HIS A 59 -15.78 -2.47 -10.66
CA HIS A 59 -15.02 -1.78 -11.71
C HIS A 59 -15.64 -1.93 -13.10
N GLN A 60 -16.38 -3.00 -13.38
CA GLN A 60 -17.18 -3.11 -14.60
C GLN A 60 -18.33 -2.09 -14.61
N ALA A 61 -19.02 -1.92 -13.48
CA ALA A 61 -20.05 -0.88 -13.33
C ALA A 61 -19.47 0.53 -13.44
N GLU A 62 -18.29 0.77 -12.85
CA GLU A 62 -17.55 2.02 -13.01
C GLU A 62 -17.19 2.32 -14.46
N ALA A 63 -16.73 1.32 -15.21
CA ALA A 63 -16.42 1.46 -16.63
C ALA A 63 -17.66 1.78 -17.48
N ARG A 64 -18.85 1.34 -17.05
CA ARG A 64 -20.14 1.71 -17.66
C ARG A 64 -20.68 3.07 -17.18
N GLY A 65 -20.00 3.72 -16.24
CA GLY A 65 -20.41 5.01 -15.68
C GLY A 65 -21.53 4.94 -14.64
N GLU A 66 -21.92 3.74 -14.19
CA GLU A 66 -23.03 3.54 -13.25
C GLU A 66 -22.70 4.00 -11.83
N LEU A 67 -21.42 3.89 -11.44
CA LEU A 67 -20.90 4.29 -10.14
C LEU A 67 -19.43 4.71 -10.23
N ALA A 68 -18.87 5.21 -9.14
CA ALA A 68 -17.43 5.40 -8.95
C ALA A 68 -16.89 4.41 -7.90
N VAL A 69 -15.67 3.90 -8.10
CA VAL A 69 -14.97 3.07 -7.11
C VAL A 69 -13.75 3.83 -6.60
N VAL A 70 -13.83 4.26 -5.34
CA VAL A 70 -12.80 5.05 -4.69
C VAL A 70 -12.17 4.22 -3.58
N TYR A 71 -10.85 4.20 -3.51
CA TYR A 71 -10.10 3.47 -2.47
C TYR A 71 -9.67 4.45 -1.38
N ALA A 72 -9.90 4.08 -0.11
CA ALA A 72 -9.43 4.85 1.04
C ALA A 72 -8.35 4.09 1.80
N ASP A 73 -7.32 4.82 2.21
CA ASP A 73 -6.27 4.34 3.11
C ASP A 73 -5.51 5.52 3.73
N GLU A 74 -4.79 5.25 4.82
CA GLU A 74 -3.87 6.20 5.45
C GLU A 74 -2.43 5.71 5.29
N CYS A 75 -1.57 6.57 4.71
CA CYS A 75 -0.17 6.27 4.56
C CYS A 75 0.70 7.19 5.43
N ARG A 76 1.51 6.58 6.31
CA ARG A 76 2.54 7.31 7.05
C ARG A 76 3.80 7.51 6.20
N PHE A 77 4.23 8.76 6.04
CA PHE A 77 5.54 9.15 5.49
C PHE A 77 6.43 9.61 6.65
N SER A 78 7.40 8.79 7.05
CA SER A 78 8.39 9.14 8.08
C SER A 78 9.71 9.53 7.43
N ARG A 79 10.58 10.24 8.17
CA ARG A 79 11.96 10.58 7.74
C ARG A 79 12.85 9.34 7.51
N GLN A 80 12.41 8.15 7.92
CA GLN A 80 13.07 6.92 7.54
C GLN A 80 12.72 6.58 6.09
N ALA A 81 13.49 7.16 5.16
CA ALA A 81 13.36 6.93 3.74
C ALA A 81 13.41 5.42 3.41
N PRO A 82 12.56 4.93 2.49
CA PRO A 82 12.72 3.59 1.96
C PRO A 82 14.06 3.45 1.25
N VAL A 83 14.74 2.30 1.43
CA VAL A 83 16.00 2.04 0.72
C VAL A 83 15.69 1.69 -0.74
N PRO A 84 16.09 2.52 -1.72
CA PRO A 84 15.78 2.27 -3.13
C PRO A 84 16.74 1.23 -3.73
N TYR A 85 16.36 0.70 -4.90
CA TYR A 85 17.29 -0.01 -5.76
C TYR A 85 18.12 0.99 -6.57
N ALA A 86 19.43 0.76 -6.68
CA ALA A 86 20.33 1.60 -7.45
C ALA A 86 21.38 0.78 -8.19
N TRP A 87 21.74 1.22 -9.40
CA TRP A 87 22.91 0.72 -10.13
C TRP A 87 24.18 1.26 -9.46
N GLN A 88 25.06 0.35 -9.01
CA GLN A 88 26.27 0.71 -8.28
C GLN A 88 27.48 -0.02 -8.86
N ARG A 89 28.65 0.61 -8.83
CA ARG A 89 29.88 0.03 -9.38
C ARG A 89 30.24 -1.25 -8.64
N ARG A 90 30.45 -2.35 -9.37
CA ARG A 90 30.85 -3.64 -8.80
C ARG A 90 32.21 -3.48 -8.09
N GLY A 91 32.31 -4.02 -6.87
CA GLY A 91 33.54 -4.00 -6.07
C GLY A 91 33.69 -2.77 -5.17
N GLN A 92 32.81 -1.78 -5.27
CA GLN A 92 32.76 -0.64 -4.34
C GLN A 92 31.79 -0.91 -3.17
N PRO A 93 32.00 -0.26 -2.01
CA PRO A 93 31.02 -0.26 -0.93
C PRO A 93 29.66 0.27 -1.42
N PRO A 94 28.54 -0.26 -0.92
CA PRO A 94 27.22 0.29 -1.22
C PRO A 94 27.11 1.75 -0.78
N ALA A 95 26.47 2.58 -1.60
CA ALA A 95 26.07 3.93 -1.26
C ALA A 95 25.20 3.92 0.01
N ALA A 96 25.48 4.84 0.92
CA ALA A 96 24.72 5.00 2.15
C ALA A 96 23.52 5.92 1.91
N VAL A 97 22.39 5.59 2.53
CA VAL A 97 21.22 6.48 2.67
C VAL A 97 21.16 6.89 4.14
N PRO A 98 20.85 8.16 4.47
CA PRO A 98 20.71 8.60 5.85
C PRO A 98 19.78 7.67 6.65
N ALA A 99 20.21 7.31 7.85
CA ALA A 99 19.43 6.50 8.78
C ALA A 99 18.96 7.39 9.93
N GLU A 100 17.77 7.95 9.77
CA GLU A 100 17.15 8.79 10.81
C GLU A 100 16.51 7.92 11.91
N ARG A 101 16.80 8.26 13.17
CA ARG A 101 16.16 7.66 14.35
C ARG A 101 15.16 8.67 14.92
N GLY A 102 13.87 8.49 14.69
CA GLY A 102 12.86 9.39 15.26
C GLY A 102 11.44 9.13 14.78
N ALA A 103 10.46 9.70 15.51
CA ALA A 103 9.02 9.56 15.31
C ALA A 103 8.40 10.65 14.39
N GLY A 104 9.23 11.38 13.64
CA GLY A 104 8.80 12.47 12.75
C GLY A 104 8.02 12.02 11.51
N GLY A 105 7.61 12.98 10.70
CA GLY A 105 6.84 12.79 9.48
C GLY A 105 5.31 12.87 9.64
N TYR A 106 4.62 12.59 8.55
CA TYR A 106 3.23 12.97 8.34
C TYR A 106 2.36 11.76 7.99
N SER A 107 1.11 11.78 8.44
CA SER A 107 0.14 10.80 8.01
C SER A 107 -0.73 11.41 6.91
N VAL A 108 -0.91 10.65 5.84
CA VAL A 108 -1.61 11.09 4.64
C VAL A 108 -2.81 10.18 4.41
N PRO A 109 -4.01 10.52 4.91
CA PRO A 109 -5.24 9.92 4.41
C PRO A 109 -5.45 10.30 2.94
N GLY A 110 -5.87 9.33 2.13
CA GLY A 110 -6.19 9.55 0.73
C GLY A 110 -7.43 8.79 0.30
N LEU A 111 -8.23 9.42 -0.56
CA LEU A 111 -9.35 8.85 -1.30
C LEU A 111 -9.00 8.88 -2.79
N TRP A 112 -8.79 7.72 -3.39
CA TRP A 112 -8.22 7.61 -4.73
C TRP A 112 -9.09 6.81 -5.69
N GLN A 113 -9.49 7.42 -6.82
CA GLN A 113 -10.25 6.74 -7.86
C GLN A 113 -9.32 6.13 -8.90
N ALA A 114 -8.76 4.96 -8.59
CA ALA A 114 -7.70 4.30 -9.34
C ALA A 114 -7.95 4.06 -10.84
N LYS A 115 -9.21 3.90 -11.27
CA LYS A 115 -9.58 3.47 -12.62
C LYS A 115 -10.21 4.58 -13.47
N ALA A 116 -10.41 5.78 -12.91
CA ALA A 116 -10.82 6.93 -13.69
C ALA A 116 -9.65 7.43 -14.58
N PRO A 117 -9.94 8.13 -15.71
CA PRO A 117 -8.93 8.58 -16.67
C PRO A 117 -7.76 9.33 -16.02
N ASP A 118 -8.07 10.27 -15.12
CA ASP A 118 -7.08 11.11 -14.44
C ASP A 118 -6.76 10.62 -13.02
N GLN A 119 -7.21 9.43 -12.62
CA GLN A 119 -6.93 8.83 -11.31
C GLN A 119 -6.97 9.83 -10.12
N PRO A 120 -8.05 10.62 -9.96
CA PRO A 120 -8.07 11.72 -9.01
C PRO A 120 -7.86 11.22 -7.58
N LEU A 121 -7.03 11.96 -6.83
CA LEU A 121 -6.75 11.75 -5.43
C LEU A 121 -7.23 12.97 -4.64
N LEU A 122 -8.08 12.75 -3.65
CA LEU A 122 -8.27 13.68 -2.54
C LEU A 122 -7.39 13.21 -1.38
N SER A 123 -6.51 14.07 -0.87
CA SER A 123 -5.60 13.72 0.22
C SER A 123 -5.31 14.90 1.13
N TYR A 124 -5.01 14.62 2.38
CA TYR A 124 -4.65 15.62 3.38
C TYR A 124 -3.32 15.25 4.03
N VAL A 125 -2.49 16.23 4.38
CA VAL A 125 -1.23 15.97 5.09
C VAL A 125 -1.41 16.35 6.56
N LEU A 126 -1.33 15.37 7.44
CA LEU A 126 -1.58 15.53 8.87
C LEU A 126 -0.29 15.47 9.67
N ASN A 127 -0.10 16.44 10.57
CA ASN A 127 0.91 16.38 11.62
C ASN A 127 0.33 15.61 12.82
N GLY A 128 0.34 14.27 12.72
CA GLY A 128 -0.29 13.39 13.70
C GLY A 128 -0.90 12.16 13.06
N ALA A 129 -1.70 11.41 13.83
CA ALA A 129 -2.47 10.27 13.33
C ALA A 129 -3.86 10.73 12.87
N LEU A 130 -4.42 10.05 11.86
CA LEU A 130 -5.83 10.23 11.52
C LEU A 130 -6.71 9.80 12.70
N THR A 131 -7.64 10.67 13.11
CA THR A 131 -8.67 10.34 14.10
C THR A 131 -9.97 9.95 13.40
N ALA A 132 -10.84 9.23 14.12
CA ALA A 132 -12.16 8.87 13.60
C ALA A 132 -13.02 10.09 13.25
N ASP A 133 -12.98 11.15 14.06
CA ASP A 133 -13.74 12.38 13.81
C ASP A 133 -13.24 13.12 12.57
N LEU A 134 -11.91 13.18 12.38
CA LEU A 134 -11.34 13.77 11.18
C LEU A 134 -11.67 12.95 9.94
N PHE A 135 -11.60 11.62 10.03
CA PHE A 135 -12.02 10.73 8.94
C PHE A 135 -13.50 10.94 8.59
N ALA A 136 -14.38 11.02 9.59
CA ALA A 136 -15.79 11.31 9.38
C ALA A 136 -16.02 12.68 8.74
N ALA A 137 -15.28 13.71 9.14
CA ALA A 137 -15.37 15.04 8.53
C ALA A 137 -14.95 15.03 7.05
N VAL A 138 -13.85 14.33 6.72
CA VAL A 138 -13.39 14.16 5.34
C VAL A 138 -14.44 13.44 4.49
N LEU A 139 -15.03 12.36 5.01
CA LEU A 139 -16.09 11.64 4.28
C LEU A 139 -17.37 12.46 4.14
N ASP A 140 -17.71 13.28 5.14
CA ASP A 140 -18.86 14.17 5.08
C ASP A 140 -18.70 15.20 3.95
N GLU A 141 -17.57 15.91 3.92
CA GLU A 141 -17.21 16.84 2.83
C GLU A 141 -17.21 16.13 1.47
N PHE A 142 -16.53 14.98 1.38
CA PHE A 142 -16.46 14.20 0.14
C PHE A 142 -17.86 13.77 -0.36
N SER A 143 -18.75 13.37 0.55
CA SER A 143 -20.11 12.94 0.20
C SER A 143 -20.97 14.06 -0.40
N GLN A 144 -20.67 15.33 -0.10
CA GLN A 144 -21.42 16.48 -0.61
C GLN A 144 -21.08 16.81 -2.07
N HIS A 145 -19.93 16.35 -2.55
CA HIS A 145 -19.39 16.66 -3.88
C HIS A 145 -19.46 15.48 -4.86
N LEU A 146 -20.21 14.42 -4.52
CA LEU A 146 -20.35 13.26 -5.39
C LEU A 146 -21.15 13.60 -6.65
N SER A 147 -20.57 13.29 -7.82
CA SER A 147 -21.26 13.41 -9.11
C SER A 147 -22.08 12.18 -9.48
N ARG A 148 -21.90 11.06 -8.77
CA ARG A 148 -22.55 9.77 -9.03
C ARG A 148 -22.51 8.88 -7.78
N PRO A 149 -23.32 7.81 -7.71
CA PRO A 149 -23.18 6.79 -6.66
C PRO A 149 -21.73 6.32 -6.55
N THR A 150 -21.19 6.30 -5.34
CA THR A 150 -19.78 6.03 -5.09
C THR A 150 -19.63 4.95 -4.04
N VAL A 151 -18.87 3.91 -4.37
CA VAL A 151 -18.47 2.88 -3.43
C VAL A 151 -17.05 3.20 -2.96
N LEU A 152 -16.92 3.47 -1.66
CA LEU A 152 -15.64 3.67 -1.00
C LEU A 152 -15.14 2.34 -0.45
N VAL A 153 -14.06 1.82 -1.03
CA VAL A 153 -13.40 0.59 -0.64
C VAL A 153 -12.31 0.91 0.39
N LEU A 154 -12.37 0.29 1.56
CA LEU A 154 -11.47 0.59 2.67
C LEU A 154 -11.17 -0.64 3.54
N ASP A 155 -10.08 -0.59 4.30
CA ASP A 155 -9.73 -1.66 5.23
C ASP A 155 -10.53 -1.57 6.55
N ASN A 156 -10.26 -2.49 7.49
CA ASN A 156 -10.91 -2.52 8.80
C ASN A 156 -10.16 -1.72 9.88
N ALA A 157 -9.43 -0.66 9.54
CA ALA A 157 -8.82 0.19 10.55
C ALA A 157 -9.86 0.65 11.59
N SER A 158 -9.46 0.72 12.86
CA SER A 158 -10.38 1.04 13.95
C SER A 158 -11.05 2.41 13.77
N VAL A 159 -10.34 3.36 13.16
CA VAL A 159 -10.86 4.69 12.81
C VAL A 159 -12.02 4.61 11.82
N HIS A 160 -11.96 3.72 10.83
CA HIS A 160 -13.03 3.52 9.84
C HIS A 160 -14.28 2.86 10.42
N ARG A 161 -14.12 2.12 11.52
CA ARG A 161 -15.20 1.39 12.21
C ARG A 161 -15.67 2.07 13.48
N ALA A 162 -15.20 3.28 13.78
CA ALA A 162 -15.60 4.00 14.98
C ALA A 162 -17.12 4.31 14.98
N ALA A 163 -17.68 4.47 16.17
CA ALA A 163 -19.12 4.72 16.34
C ALA A 163 -19.59 5.99 15.62
N CYS A 164 -18.79 7.07 15.63
CA CYS A 164 -19.12 8.31 14.91
C CYS A 164 -19.20 8.11 13.39
N VAL A 165 -18.32 7.26 12.82
CA VAL A 165 -18.36 6.90 11.40
C VAL A 165 -19.59 6.07 11.09
N GLN A 166 -19.88 5.05 11.90
CA GLN A 166 -21.07 4.20 11.73
C GLN A 166 -22.37 5.01 11.79
N ALA A 167 -22.48 5.96 12.72
CA ALA A 167 -23.64 6.81 12.89
C ALA A 167 -23.92 7.70 11.66
N ARG A 168 -22.88 8.07 10.91
CA ARG A 168 -22.99 8.92 9.70
C ARG A 168 -23.26 8.14 8.42
N GLN A 169 -23.00 6.82 8.39
CA GLN A 169 -23.18 6.00 7.19
C GLN A 169 -24.57 6.10 6.53
N PRO A 170 -25.70 6.13 7.28
CA PRO A 170 -27.01 6.31 6.66
C PRO A 170 -27.14 7.63 5.91
N GLU A 171 -26.62 8.72 6.47
CA GLU A 171 -26.62 10.05 5.84
C GLU A 171 -25.74 10.08 4.59
N TRP A 172 -24.56 9.47 4.66
CA TRP A 172 -23.69 9.34 3.48
C TRP A 172 -24.33 8.49 2.38
N ALA A 173 -25.06 7.44 2.74
CA ALA A 173 -25.77 6.60 1.79
C ALA A 173 -26.89 7.36 1.06
N THR A 174 -27.62 8.28 1.72
CA THR A 174 -28.61 9.12 1.03
C THR A 174 -27.96 10.12 0.05
N ARG A 175 -26.71 10.51 0.31
CA ARG A 175 -25.88 11.31 -0.59
C ARG A 175 -25.18 10.46 -1.68
N GLY A 176 -25.40 9.16 -1.70
CA GLY A 176 -24.85 8.23 -2.70
C GLY A 176 -23.48 7.66 -2.37
N LEU A 177 -22.95 7.86 -1.15
CA LEU A 177 -21.70 7.27 -0.69
C LEU A 177 -21.95 5.98 0.11
N ARG A 178 -21.42 4.85 -0.35
CA ARG A 178 -21.48 3.57 0.36
C ARG A 178 -20.08 3.08 0.73
N LEU A 179 -19.91 2.66 1.98
CA LEU A 179 -18.67 2.04 2.46
C LEU A 179 -18.66 0.52 2.18
N GLN A 180 -17.56 0.02 1.62
CA GLN A 180 -17.29 -1.40 1.38
C GLN A 180 -16.00 -1.82 2.08
N PHE A 181 -16.13 -2.52 3.21
CA PHE A 181 -14.99 -2.95 4.01
C PHE A 181 -14.36 -4.22 3.46
N LEU A 182 -13.06 -4.16 3.14
CA LEU A 182 -12.29 -5.30 2.68
C LEU A 182 -12.11 -6.35 3.78
N PRO A 183 -11.90 -7.64 3.43
CA PRO A 183 -11.54 -8.66 4.41
C PRO A 183 -10.21 -8.36 5.10
N ALA A 184 -10.09 -8.78 6.37
CA ALA A 184 -8.85 -8.64 7.12
C ALA A 184 -7.67 -9.34 6.42
N TYR A 185 -6.47 -8.76 6.55
CA TYR A 185 -5.22 -9.28 5.98
C TYR A 185 -5.21 -9.42 4.45
N CYS A 186 -5.97 -8.56 3.75
CA CYS A 186 -6.05 -8.54 2.29
C CYS A 186 -5.60 -7.18 1.68
N PRO A 187 -4.41 -6.68 2.05
CA PRO A 187 -3.88 -5.39 1.56
C PRO A 187 -3.83 -5.31 0.03
N GLU A 188 -3.57 -6.44 -0.64
CA GLU A 188 -3.53 -6.50 -2.11
C GLU A 188 -4.84 -6.16 -2.82
N LEU A 189 -5.97 -6.13 -2.11
CA LEU A 189 -7.26 -5.72 -2.65
C LEU A 189 -7.45 -4.19 -2.62
N ASN A 190 -6.71 -3.49 -1.76
CA ASN A 190 -6.77 -2.03 -1.65
C ASN A 190 -5.80 -1.38 -2.65
N LYS A 191 -6.32 -0.90 -3.79
CA LYS A 191 -5.46 -0.41 -4.88
C LYS A 191 -4.59 0.78 -4.49
N ILE A 192 -5.05 1.63 -3.58
CA ILE A 192 -4.30 2.83 -3.14
C ILE A 192 -2.98 2.47 -2.44
N GLU A 193 -2.81 1.25 -1.93
CA GLU A 193 -1.50 0.81 -1.44
C GLU A 193 -0.43 0.86 -2.54
N LEU A 194 -0.81 0.58 -3.80
CA LEU A 194 0.10 0.72 -4.93
C LEU A 194 0.47 2.18 -5.18
N LEU A 195 -0.49 3.11 -5.02
CA LEU A 195 -0.23 4.54 -5.11
C LEU A 195 0.81 4.96 -4.06
N TRP A 196 0.59 4.58 -2.80
CA TRP A 196 1.52 4.87 -1.71
C TRP A 196 2.91 4.26 -1.92
N HIS A 197 2.95 3.04 -2.47
CA HIS A 197 4.21 2.43 -2.88
C HIS A 197 4.91 3.26 -3.98
N ARG A 198 4.17 3.81 -4.95
CA ARG A 198 4.72 4.69 -5.99
C ARG A 198 5.27 5.99 -5.40
N CYS A 199 4.50 6.66 -4.53
CA CYS A 199 4.95 7.87 -3.83
C CYS A 199 6.26 7.62 -3.09
N LYS A 200 6.32 6.56 -2.27
CA LYS A 200 7.47 6.28 -1.39
C LYS A 200 8.73 5.83 -2.11
N HIS A 201 8.60 5.03 -3.17
CA HIS A 201 9.73 4.32 -3.75
C HIS A 201 10.19 4.88 -5.10
N TYR A 202 9.39 5.71 -5.76
CA TYR A 202 9.68 6.16 -7.12
C TYR A 202 9.52 7.67 -7.33
N TRP A 203 8.55 8.31 -6.66
CA TRP A 203 8.30 9.74 -6.87
C TRP A 203 9.00 10.63 -5.85
N LEU A 204 9.08 10.17 -4.60
CA LEU A 204 9.97 10.76 -3.61
C LEU A 204 11.38 10.19 -3.75
N THR A 205 12.34 11.05 -3.51
CA THR A 205 13.78 10.78 -3.54
C THR A 205 14.35 10.78 -2.13
N PRO A 206 15.53 10.19 -1.89
CA PRO A 206 16.14 10.18 -0.56
C PRO A 206 16.32 11.56 0.08
N THR A 207 16.54 12.62 -0.72
CA THR A 207 16.72 14.00 -0.23
C THR A 207 15.42 14.58 0.35
N ASP A 208 14.27 14.14 -0.15
CA ASP A 208 12.97 14.65 0.31
C ASP A 208 12.71 14.27 1.78
N TYR A 209 13.33 13.18 2.25
CA TYR A 209 13.19 12.67 3.62
C TYR A 209 14.18 13.27 4.62
N GLU A 210 15.06 14.19 4.22
CA GLU A 210 16.14 14.71 5.06
C GLU A 210 15.62 15.40 6.32
N THR A 211 14.59 16.23 6.20
CA THR A 211 13.96 16.97 7.33
C THR A 211 12.44 16.85 7.27
N ASP A 212 11.75 17.14 8.38
CA ASP A 212 10.28 17.19 8.35
C ASP A 212 9.77 18.31 7.43
N ALA A 213 10.46 19.46 7.39
CA ALA A 213 10.09 20.58 6.52
C ALA A 213 10.20 20.23 5.02
N THR A 214 11.33 19.64 4.60
CA THR A 214 11.53 19.20 3.21
C THR A 214 10.55 18.10 2.82
N LEU A 215 10.22 17.19 3.75
CA LEU A 215 9.24 16.14 3.49
C LEU A 215 7.84 16.72 3.32
N LEU A 216 7.45 17.68 4.16
CA LEU A 216 6.16 18.36 4.04
C LEU A 216 6.03 19.11 2.71
N GLU A 217 7.06 19.87 2.34
CA GLU A 217 7.10 20.58 1.07
C GLU A 217 6.99 19.61 -0.12
N SER A 218 7.76 18.51 -0.09
CA SER A 218 7.73 17.49 -1.13
C SER A 218 6.35 16.82 -1.25
N LEU A 219 5.69 16.53 -0.13
CA LEU A 219 4.33 15.98 -0.13
C LEU A 219 3.31 16.97 -0.69
N ASN A 220 3.39 18.25 -0.29
CA ASN A 220 2.51 19.31 -0.79
C ASN A 220 2.71 19.58 -2.28
N MET A 221 3.91 19.33 -2.81
CA MET A 221 4.19 19.42 -4.25
C MET A 221 3.75 18.16 -5.00
N LEU A 222 3.95 16.98 -4.42
CA LEU A 222 3.69 15.69 -5.07
C LEU A 222 2.19 15.37 -5.17
N LEU A 223 1.46 15.45 -4.04
CA LEU A 223 0.09 14.94 -3.96
C LEU A 223 -0.88 15.63 -4.95
N PRO A 224 -0.86 16.97 -5.14
CA PRO A 224 -1.76 17.65 -6.09
C PRO A 224 -1.45 17.37 -7.57
N LYS A 225 -0.29 16.77 -7.85
CA LYS A 225 0.17 16.37 -9.19
C LYS A 225 -0.20 14.94 -9.53
N ILE A 226 -0.69 14.15 -8.57
CA ILE A 226 -1.24 12.81 -8.83
C ILE A 226 -2.49 12.97 -9.71
N GLY A 227 -2.53 12.18 -10.77
CA GLY A 227 -3.55 12.28 -11.82
C GLY A 227 -3.22 13.25 -12.96
N LYS A 228 -2.17 14.06 -12.81
CA LYS A 228 -1.74 15.04 -13.82
C LYS A 228 -0.36 14.70 -14.38
N GLU A 229 0.64 14.72 -13.51
CA GLU A 229 2.03 14.38 -13.84
C GLU A 229 2.37 12.95 -13.41
N TYR A 230 1.69 12.45 -12.36
CA TYR A 230 1.92 11.13 -11.80
C TYR A 230 0.69 10.25 -11.94
N THR A 231 0.82 9.13 -12.65
CA THR A 231 -0.24 8.13 -12.77
C THR A 231 0.30 6.75 -12.47
N VAL A 232 -0.59 5.86 -12.01
CA VAL A 232 -0.26 4.47 -11.70
C VAL A 232 -0.81 3.58 -12.81
N THR A 233 0.08 2.87 -13.51
CA THR A 233 -0.33 1.88 -14.50
C THR A 233 -0.53 0.52 -13.84
N PHE A 234 -1.67 -0.11 -14.14
CA PHE A 234 -1.99 -1.48 -13.74
C PHE A 234 -1.67 -2.41 -14.90
N ALA A 235 -0.39 -2.72 -15.09
CA ALA A 235 0.09 -3.71 -16.07
C ALA A 235 -0.05 -5.14 -15.55
#